data_AF-A0A2E2AZT8-F1
#
_entry.id   AF-A0A2E2AZT8-F1
#
_cell.length_a   1.000
_cell.length_b   1.000
_cell.length_c   1.000
_cell.angle_alpha   90.00
_cell.angle_beta   90.00
_cell.angle_gamma   90.00
#
_symmetry.space_group_name_H-M   'P 1'
#
loop_
_entity.id
_entity.type
_entity.pdbx_description
1 polymer ?
#
loop_
_entity_poly.entity_id
_entity_poly.type
_entity_poly.pdbx_seq_one_letter_code
_entity_poly.pdbx_strand_id
1 'polypeptide(L)'
;MTGENQLPQSDEPITDDKQINKAIHDVLLNVFCPNCQYNLRGLIGREVECPECGHRCNLAELVKVKWDKPWYKAPGYDKLCLPVYVIILVPVLFFCCVGALIDTHFNALSGSLIVLVVYLLSYISPYMAFKSIRGVYLAMLLHLVALGFFCSIPFFVGIVIWVLLWLRSMDVHSNLIVLVALITCVAASTGCFYTIRYARKWDRYVAQQCIDHYLKHFHDAK
;
A
#
# COMPACT_ATOMS: atom_id res chain seq x y z
N MET A 1 39.10 -11.15 39.14
CA MET A 1 39.38 -10.77 37.74
C MET A 1 38.36 -11.50 36.87
N THR A 2 37.19 -10.90 36.69
CA THR A 2 36.09 -11.42 35.88
C THR A 2 36.24 -10.83 34.48
N GLY A 3 36.66 -11.65 33.52
CA GLY A 3 36.71 -11.26 32.11
C GLY A 3 35.30 -11.13 31.56
N GLU A 4 34.88 -9.91 31.24
CA GLU A 4 33.69 -9.67 30.43
C GLU A 4 33.95 -10.16 29.01
N ASN A 5 33.34 -11.29 28.65
CA ASN A 5 33.24 -11.72 27.26
C ASN A 5 32.36 -10.72 26.50
N GLN A 6 32.98 -9.75 25.85
CA GLN A 6 32.32 -8.91 24.86
C GLN A 6 31.96 -9.78 23.65
N LEU A 7 30.67 -10.03 23.48
CA LEU A 7 30.12 -10.65 22.27
C LEU A 7 30.51 -9.77 21.05
N PRO A 8 30.98 -10.37 19.95
CA PRO A 8 31.38 -9.62 18.77
C PRO A 8 30.19 -8.84 18.22
N GLN A 9 30.30 -7.51 18.23
CA GLN A 9 29.37 -6.63 17.52
C GLN A 9 29.62 -6.82 16.03
N SER A 10 28.75 -7.59 15.36
CA SER A 10 28.77 -7.69 13.91
C SER A 10 28.13 -6.44 13.32
N ASP A 11 28.94 -5.57 12.71
CA ASP A 11 28.52 -4.37 11.96
C ASP A 11 27.87 -4.72 10.59
N GLU A 12 27.14 -5.84 10.51
CA GLU A 12 26.34 -6.10 9.32
C GLU A 12 25.24 -5.03 9.24
N PRO A 13 25.10 -4.33 8.09
CA PRO A 13 23.99 -3.42 7.90
C PRO A 13 22.70 -4.21 8.11
N ILE A 14 21.95 -3.82 9.14
CA ILE A 14 20.67 -4.45 9.48
C ILE A 14 19.75 -4.18 8.30
N THR A 15 19.58 -5.17 7.43
CA THR A 15 18.67 -5.09 6.29
C THR A 15 17.25 -4.85 6.80
N ASP A 16 16.44 -4.12 6.03
CA ASP A 16 15.05 -3.78 6.41
C ASP A 16 14.23 -5.02 6.78
N ASP A 17 14.50 -6.17 6.13
CA ASP A 17 13.89 -7.46 6.45
C ASP A 17 14.17 -7.92 7.89
N LYS A 18 15.40 -7.75 8.40
CA LYS A 18 15.74 -8.09 9.80
C LYS A 18 14.95 -7.21 10.77
N GLN A 19 14.74 -5.93 10.44
CA GLN A 19 13.98 -5.00 11.29
C GLN A 19 12.46 -5.31 11.30
N ILE A 20 11.89 -5.63 10.14
CA ILE A 20 10.47 -6.00 10.02
C ILE A 20 10.19 -7.31 10.77
N ASN A 21 11.06 -8.31 10.61
CA ASN A 21 10.96 -9.56 11.35
C ASN A 21 11.06 -9.32 12.86
N LYS A 22 11.92 -8.39 13.30
CA LYS A 22 12.02 -7.99 14.71
C LYS A 22 10.72 -7.35 15.21
N ALA A 23 10.11 -6.43 14.46
CA ALA A 23 8.87 -5.76 14.88
C ALA A 23 7.70 -6.75 15.06
N ILE A 24 7.54 -7.72 14.15
CA ILE A 24 6.52 -8.77 14.29
C ILE A 24 6.86 -9.68 15.44
N HIS A 25 8.14 -10.03 15.59
CA HIS A 25 8.58 -10.82 16.72
C HIS A 25 8.23 -10.11 18.04
N ASP A 26 8.52 -8.82 18.15
CA ASP A 26 8.20 -7.99 19.33
C ASP A 26 6.68 -7.95 19.60
N VAL A 27 5.84 -7.86 18.57
CA VAL A 27 4.38 -7.96 18.75
C VAL A 27 4.00 -9.36 19.25
N LEU A 28 4.51 -10.43 18.64
CA LEU A 28 4.27 -11.82 19.04
C LEU A 28 4.76 -12.13 20.47
N LEU A 29 5.81 -11.46 20.94
CA LEU A 29 6.30 -11.59 22.32
C LEU A 29 5.29 -11.07 23.37
N ASN A 30 4.41 -10.17 22.94
CA ASN A 30 3.46 -9.45 23.79
C ASN A 30 1.99 -9.80 23.48
N VAL A 31 1.74 -10.96 22.87
CA VAL A 31 0.39 -11.49 22.67
C VAL A 31 0.00 -12.38 23.86
N PHE A 32 -1.10 -12.01 24.52
CA PHE A 32 -1.63 -12.74 25.68
C PHE A 32 -2.98 -13.36 25.35
N CYS A 33 -3.28 -14.51 25.95
CA CYS A 33 -4.58 -15.16 25.84
C CYS A 33 -5.66 -14.23 26.42
N PRO A 34 -6.77 -13.98 25.69
CA PRO A 34 -7.83 -13.08 26.18
C PRO A 34 -8.53 -13.63 27.43
N ASN A 35 -8.48 -14.95 27.67
CA ASN A 35 -9.17 -15.59 28.79
C ASN A 35 -8.32 -15.61 30.08
N CYS A 36 -7.13 -16.22 30.05
CA CYS A 36 -6.27 -16.38 31.24
C CYS A 36 -5.05 -15.46 31.29
N GLN A 37 -4.87 -14.57 30.31
CA GLN A 37 -3.70 -13.69 30.18
C GLN A 37 -2.35 -14.42 30.04
N TYR A 38 -2.35 -15.72 29.76
CA TYR A 38 -1.12 -16.46 29.47
C TYR A 38 -0.42 -15.91 28.22
N ASN A 39 0.91 -15.78 28.28
CA ASN A 39 1.69 -15.31 27.13
C ASN A 39 1.74 -16.39 26.04
N LEU A 40 1.20 -16.09 24.86
CA LEU A 40 1.14 -17.01 23.71
C LEU A 40 2.43 -17.01 22.87
N ARG A 41 3.52 -16.43 23.38
CA ARG A 41 4.83 -16.38 22.74
C ARG A 41 5.29 -17.79 22.33
N GLY A 42 5.79 -17.88 21.10
CA GLY A 42 6.44 -19.10 20.60
C GLY A 42 5.46 -20.19 20.13
N LEU A 43 4.15 -19.98 20.30
CA LEU A 43 3.16 -20.84 19.66
C LEU A 43 3.13 -20.55 18.15
N ILE A 44 3.05 -21.63 17.39
CA ILE A 44 3.15 -21.66 15.94
C ILE A 44 1.76 -22.06 15.42
N GLY A 45 1.17 -21.25 14.55
CA GLY A 45 -0.13 -21.49 13.94
C GLY A 45 -0.99 -20.23 13.86
N ARG A 46 -1.98 -20.26 12.97
CA ARG A 46 -3.02 -19.20 12.89
C ARG A 46 -3.99 -19.29 14.05
N GLU A 47 -4.38 -20.50 14.39
CA GLU A 47 -5.20 -20.84 15.55
C GLU A 47 -4.32 -21.64 16.51
N VAL A 48 -4.21 -21.17 17.75
CA VAL A 48 -3.42 -21.83 18.79
C VAL A 48 -4.29 -22.06 20.01
N GLU A 49 -4.16 -23.24 20.61
CA GLU A 49 -4.81 -23.54 21.88
C GLU A 49 -3.95 -23.03 23.03
N CYS A 50 -4.54 -22.25 23.94
CA CYS A 50 -3.82 -21.78 25.11
C CYS A 50 -3.48 -22.97 26.02
N PRO A 51 -2.19 -23.18 26.37
CA PRO A 51 -1.78 -24.34 27.16
C PRO A 51 -2.28 -24.29 28.61
N GLU A 52 -2.63 -23.12 29.14
CA GLU A 52 -3.14 -22.99 30.51
C GLU A 52 -4.64 -23.22 30.63
N CYS A 53 -5.45 -22.68 29.70
CA CYS A 53 -6.91 -22.69 29.82
C CYS A 53 -7.65 -23.42 28.69
N GLY A 54 -6.94 -23.96 27.69
CA GLY A 54 -7.54 -24.64 26.54
C GLY A 54 -8.29 -23.71 25.56
N HIS A 55 -8.29 -22.39 25.78
CA HIS A 55 -8.99 -21.46 24.90
C HIS A 55 -8.32 -21.36 23.53
N ARG A 56 -9.07 -21.59 22.46
CA ARG A 56 -8.58 -21.43 21.08
C ARG A 56 -8.49 -19.96 20.71
N CYS A 57 -7.30 -19.50 20.40
CA CYS A 57 -6.97 -18.12 20.09
C CYS A 57 -6.58 -17.97 18.62
N ASN A 58 -7.12 -16.98 17.93
CA ASN A 58 -6.65 -16.59 16.60
C ASN A 58 -5.48 -15.60 16.73
N LEU A 59 -4.25 -16.10 16.57
CA LEU A 59 -3.03 -15.30 16.69
C LEU A 59 -3.02 -14.12 15.70
N ALA A 60 -3.48 -14.35 14.47
CA ALA A 60 -3.54 -13.29 13.47
C ALA A 60 -4.49 -12.17 13.92
N GLU A 61 -5.63 -12.49 14.53
CA GLU A 61 -6.56 -11.50 15.05
C GLU A 61 -5.99 -10.74 16.24
N LEU A 62 -5.34 -11.42 17.17
CA LEU A 62 -4.69 -10.79 18.33
C LEU A 62 -3.55 -9.85 17.92
N VAL A 63 -2.70 -10.27 16.98
CA VAL A 63 -1.63 -9.42 16.41
C VAL A 63 -2.23 -8.20 15.73
N LYS A 64 -3.34 -8.35 14.98
CA LYS A 64 -4.02 -7.21 14.34
C LYS A 64 -4.54 -6.19 15.35
N VAL A 65 -5.03 -6.64 16.51
CA VAL A 65 -5.51 -5.75 17.59
C VAL A 65 -4.34 -5.03 18.28
N LYS A 66 -3.20 -5.70 18.41
CA LYS A 66 -2.00 -5.19 19.10
C LYS A 66 -1.05 -4.38 18.20
N TRP A 67 -1.28 -4.35 16.89
CA TRP A 67 -0.44 -3.62 15.95
C TRP A 67 -0.51 -2.10 16.18
N ASP A 68 0.54 -1.55 16.78
CA ASP A 68 0.67 -0.12 17.12
C ASP A 68 1.41 0.69 16.04
N LYS A 69 2.10 0.01 15.12
CA LYS A 69 2.89 0.65 14.07
C LYS A 69 2.00 1.14 12.92
N PRO A 70 2.49 2.10 12.12
CA PRO A 70 1.82 2.46 10.87
C PRO A 70 1.64 1.25 9.96
N TRP A 71 0.50 1.16 9.26
CA TRP A 71 0.13 -0.03 8.48
C TRP A 71 1.01 -0.26 7.25
N TYR A 72 1.58 0.79 6.69
CA TYR A 72 2.59 0.67 5.63
C TYR A 72 3.89 -0.01 6.07
N LYS A 73 4.10 -0.22 7.39
CA LYS A 73 5.23 -1.00 7.93
C LYS A 73 4.91 -2.48 8.15
N ALA A 74 3.72 -2.94 7.76
CA ALA A 74 3.37 -4.35 7.87
C ALA A 74 4.26 -5.22 6.96
N PRO A 75 4.60 -6.45 7.39
CA PRO A 75 5.40 -7.37 6.57
C PRO A 75 4.79 -7.62 5.20
N GLY A 76 5.59 -7.50 4.14
CA GLY A 76 5.16 -7.77 2.76
C GLY A 76 4.28 -6.66 2.15
N TYR A 77 4.04 -5.57 2.88
CA TYR A 77 3.35 -4.41 2.35
C TYR A 77 4.15 -3.73 1.23
N ASP A 78 5.47 -3.66 1.39
CA ASP A 78 6.44 -3.18 0.41
C ASP A 78 6.31 -3.89 -0.95
N LYS A 79 6.12 -5.22 -0.92
CA LYS A 79 5.93 -6.05 -2.11
C LYS A 79 4.64 -5.75 -2.87
N LEU A 80 3.62 -5.21 -2.19
CA LEU A 80 2.40 -4.70 -2.81
C LEU A 80 2.56 -3.25 -3.29
N CYS A 81 3.28 -2.44 -2.52
CA CYS A 81 3.32 -0.99 -2.68
C CYS A 81 4.24 -0.56 -3.83
N LEU A 82 5.41 -1.19 -3.95
CA LEU A 82 6.39 -0.85 -4.98
C LEU A 82 5.81 -0.97 -6.41
N PRO A 83 5.15 -2.09 -6.80
CA PRO A 83 4.53 -2.19 -8.12
C PRO A 83 3.49 -1.10 -8.35
N VAL A 84 2.68 -0.77 -7.34
CA VAL A 84 1.64 0.27 -7.44
C VAL A 84 2.24 1.64 -7.72
N TYR A 85 3.32 2.02 -7.03
CA TYR A 85 4.00 3.29 -7.30
C TYR A 85 4.62 3.34 -8.69
N VAL A 86 5.20 2.22 -9.15
CA VAL A 86 5.77 2.11 -10.51
C VAL A 86 4.69 2.33 -11.58
N ILE A 87 3.49 1.78 -11.41
CA ILE A 87 2.34 2.03 -12.32
C ILE A 87 2.00 3.52 -12.41
N ILE A 88 2.04 4.22 -11.28
CA ILE A 88 1.62 5.62 -11.25
C ILE A 88 2.73 6.51 -11.83
N LEU A 89 3.98 6.27 -11.46
CA LEU A 89 5.10 7.14 -11.80
C LEU A 89 5.63 6.93 -13.23
N VAL A 90 5.76 5.69 -13.71
CA VAL A 90 6.39 5.42 -15.01
C VAL A 90 5.64 6.05 -16.17
N PRO A 91 4.30 5.93 -16.30
CA PRO A 91 3.57 6.59 -17.36
C PRO A 91 3.67 8.11 -17.27
N VAL A 92 3.56 8.68 -16.06
CA VAL A 92 3.69 10.14 -15.86
C VAL A 92 5.05 10.64 -16.33
N LEU A 93 6.12 9.98 -15.91
CA LEU A 93 7.49 10.32 -16.34
C LEU A 93 7.68 10.13 -17.85
N PHE A 94 7.11 9.07 -18.43
CA PHE A 94 7.16 8.85 -19.88
C PHE A 94 6.49 10.00 -20.63
N PHE A 95 5.27 10.37 -20.25
CA PHE A 95 4.56 11.48 -20.89
C PHE A 95 5.27 12.82 -20.71
N CYS A 96 5.86 13.08 -19.53
CA CYS A 96 6.61 14.31 -19.27
C CYS A 96 7.92 14.40 -20.05
N CYS A 97 8.69 13.30 -20.11
CA CYS A 97 10.04 13.31 -20.70
C CYS A 97 10.04 13.07 -22.20
N VAL A 98 9.21 12.14 -22.68
CA VAL A 98 9.21 11.71 -24.07
C VAL A 98 8.14 12.44 -24.87
N GLY A 99 7.01 12.78 -24.23
CA GLY A 99 5.84 13.31 -24.93
C GLY A 99 6.05 14.64 -25.65
N ALA A 100 7.07 15.42 -25.27
CA ALA A 100 7.46 16.65 -25.96
C ALA A 100 8.32 16.42 -27.21
N LEU A 101 8.86 15.21 -27.40
CA LEU A 101 9.85 14.88 -28.44
C LEU A 101 9.26 14.09 -29.62
N ILE A 102 8.05 13.56 -29.48
CA ILE A 102 7.42 12.66 -30.46
C ILE A 102 6.06 13.20 -30.91
N ASP A 103 5.67 12.79 -32.12
CA ASP A 103 4.34 13.08 -32.67
C ASP A 103 3.23 12.65 -31.69
N THR A 104 2.16 13.45 -31.61
CA THR A 104 1.08 13.26 -30.63
C THR A 104 0.37 11.91 -30.78
N HIS A 105 0.22 11.40 -32.00
CA HIS A 105 -0.41 10.10 -32.23
C HIS A 105 0.52 8.95 -31.82
N PHE A 106 1.81 9.06 -32.15
CA PHE A 106 2.81 8.07 -31.72
C PHE A 106 2.98 8.06 -30.20
N ASN A 107 2.90 9.23 -29.55
CA ASN A 107 2.91 9.38 -28.09
C ASN A 107 1.72 8.69 -27.43
N ALA A 108 0.51 8.88 -27.97
CA ALA A 108 -0.69 8.24 -27.46
C ALA A 108 -0.60 6.70 -27.54
N LEU A 109 -0.14 6.16 -28.67
CA LEU A 109 -0.01 4.71 -28.87
C LEU A 109 1.07 4.12 -27.96
N SER A 110 2.27 4.70 -27.95
CA SER A 110 3.39 4.21 -27.13
C SER A 110 3.11 4.35 -25.63
N GLY A 111 2.54 5.47 -25.20
CA GLY A 111 2.10 5.68 -23.83
C GLY A 111 1.05 4.67 -23.38
N SER A 112 0.06 4.37 -24.23
CA SER A 112 -0.97 3.35 -23.93
C SER A 112 -0.37 1.96 -23.77
N LEU A 113 0.59 1.59 -24.63
CA LEU A 113 1.27 0.30 -24.55
C LEU A 113 2.12 0.19 -23.28
N ILE A 114 2.83 1.25 -22.90
CA ILE A 114 3.62 1.29 -21.66
C ILE A 114 2.70 1.15 -20.45
N VAL A 115 1.60 1.90 -20.39
CA VAL A 115 0.61 1.78 -19.32
C VAL A 115 0.13 0.33 -19.21
N LEU A 116 -0.24 -0.31 -20.32
CA LEU A 116 -0.70 -1.69 -20.34
C LEU A 116 0.37 -2.66 -19.79
N VAL A 117 1.61 -2.56 -20.27
CA VAL A 117 2.72 -3.43 -19.83
C VAL A 117 2.98 -3.26 -18.34
N VAL A 118 3.05 -2.02 -17.86
CA VAL A 118 3.29 -1.73 -16.44
C VAL A 118 2.12 -2.25 -15.59
N TYR A 119 0.88 -2.12 -16.07
CA TYR A 119 -0.30 -2.65 -15.40
C TYR A 119 -0.26 -4.18 -15.30
N LEU A 120 0.12 -4.89 -16.37
CA LEU A 120 0.28 -6.35 -16.33
C LEU A 120 1.36 -6.78 -15.33
N LEU A 121 2.54 -6.15 -15.37
CA LEU A 121 3.63 -6.44 -14.44
C LEU A 121 3.22 -6.21 -12.98
N SER A 122 2.40 -5.19 -12.75
CA SER A 122 1.90 -4.86 -11.42
C SER A 122 0.88 -5.83 -10.85
N TYR A 123 0.28 -6.70 -11.68
CA TYR A 123 -0.57 -7.79 -11.21
C TYR A 123 0.21 -9.08 -11.06
N ILE A 124 1.16 -9.33 -11.96
CA ILE A 124 2.03 -10.50 -11.89
C ILE A 124 2.89 -10.44 -10.61
N SER A 125 3.47 -9.28 -10.27
CA SER A 125 4.35 -9.16 -9.11
C SER A 125 3.66 -9.50 -7.77
N PRO A 126 2.49 -8.92 -7.41
CA PRO A 126 1.71 -9.31 -6.24
C PRO A 126 1.21 -10.75 -6.29
N TYR A 127 0.82 -11.25 -7.45
CA TYR A 127 0.42 -12.65 -7.60
C TYR A 127 1.57 -13.58 -7.24
N MET A 128 2.78 -13.32 -7.73
CA MET A 128 3.98 -14.11 -7.44
C MET A 128 4.40 -13.97 -5.97
N ALA A 129 4.30 -12.77 -5.39
CA ALA A 129 4.66 -12.52 -4.00
C ALA A 129 3.73 -13.24 -3.01
N PHE A 130 2.42 -13.25 -3.28
CA PHE A 130 1.40 -13.83 -2.40
C PHE A 130 0.97 -15.24 -2.80
N LYS A 131 1.45 -15.74 -3.95
CA LYS A 131 1.05 -17.01 -4.59
C LYS A 131 -0.48 -17.20 -4.61
N SER A 132 -1.22 -16.10 -4.78
CA SER A 132 -2.69 -16.08 -4.64
C SER A 132 -3.30 -14.89 -5.38
N ILE A 133 -4.49 -15.09 -5.95
CA ILE A 133 -5.29 -14.01 -6.56
C ILE A 133 -5.63 -12.90 -5.55
N ARG A 134 -5.59 -13.23 -4.25
CA ARG A 134 -5.77 -12.26 -3.17
C ARG A 134 -4.76 -11.11 -3.23
N GLY A 135 -3.51 -11.39 -3.58
CA GLY A 135 -2.48 -10.36 -3.72
C GLY A 135 -2.81 -9.35 -4.81
N VAL A 136 -3.39 -9.81 -5.92
CA VAL A 136 -3.84 -8.96 -7.03
C VAL A 136 -4.96 -8.02 -6.59
N TYR A 137 -5.96 -8.54 -5.88
CA TYR A 137 -7.04 -7.70 -5.34
C TYR A 137 -6.53 -6.65 -4.34
N LEU A 138 -5.57 -7.01 -3.49
CA LEU A 138 -4.96 -6.07 -2.55
C LEU A 138 -4.16 -4.98 -3.28
N ALA A 139 -3.43 -5.35 -4.33
CA ALA A 139 -2.71 -4.40 -5.17
C ALA A 139 -3.65 -3.45 -5.91
N MET A 140 -4.76 -3.94 -6.48
CA MET A 140 -5.81 -3.10 -7.07
C MET A 140 -6.38 -2.12 -6.06
N LEU A 141 -6.68 -2.59 -4.85
CA LEU A 141 -7.23 -1.75 -3.79
C LEU A 141 -6.24 -0.65 -3.39
N LEU A 142 -4.96 -1.00 -3.25
CA LEU A 142 -3.90 -0.04 -2.96
C LEU A 142 -3.69 0.95 -4.10
N HIS A 143 -3.79 0.49 -5.35
CA HIS A 143 -3.73 1.35 -6.53
C HIS A 143 -4.88 2.36 -6.56
N LEU A 144 -6.11 1.96 -6.23
CA LEU A 144 -7.25 2.89 -6.12
C LEU A 144 -7.03 3.96 -5.04
N VAL A 145 -6.46 3.58 -3.89
CA VAL A 145 -6.12 4.53 -2.82
C VAL A 145 -5.03 5.50 -3.28
N ALA A 146 -3.96 4.97 -3.88
CA ALA A 146 -2.84 5.76 -4.36
C ALA A 146 -3.28 6.70 -5.49
N LEU A 147 -4.07 6.22 -6.45
CA LEU A 147 -4.60 7.03 -7.55
C LEU A 147 -5.49 8.15 -7.03
N GLY A 148 -6.34 7.91 -6.02
CA GLY A 148 -7.08 8.97 -5.35
C GLY A 148 -6.16 10.05 -4.76
N PHE A 149 -5.05 9.67 -4.14
CA PHE A 149 -4.08 10.61 -3.59
C PHE A 149 -3.31 11.37 -4.69
N PHE A 150 -2.72 10.66 -5.65
CA PHE A 150 -1.86 11.22 -6.69
C PHE A 150 -2.61 11.95 -7.78
N CYS A 151 -3.83 11.56 -8.13
CA CYS A 151 -4.62 12.31 -9.12
C CYS A 151 -5.27 13.54 -8.50
N SER A 152 -5.56 13.55 -7.19
CA SER A 152 -6.22 14.70 -6.56
C SER A 152 -5.40 15.99 -6.68
N ILE A 153 -4.08 15.93 -6.47
CA ILE A 153 -3.22 17.11 -6.39
C ILE A 153 -3.00 17.77 -7.76
N PRO A 154 -2.52 17.05 -8.81
CA PRO A 154 -2.32 17.63 -10.14
C PRO A 154 -3.64 18.05 -10.78
N PHE A 155 -4.72 17.31 -10.52
CA PHE A 155 -6.05 17.66 -11.02
C PHE A 155 -6.53 18.97 -10.41
N PHE A 156 -6.41 19.13 -9.08
CA PHE A 156 -6.76 20.38 -8.40
C PHE A 156 -5.92 21.56 -8.90
N VAL A 157 -4.60 21.38 -9.02
CA VAL A 157 -3.70 22.42 -9.55
C VAL A 157 -4.03 22.76 -11.00
N GLY A 158 -4.26 21.76 -11.84
CA GLY A 158 -4.64 21.93 -13.25
C GLY A 158 -5.93 22.71 -13.41
N ILE A 159 -6.95 22.42 -12.59
CA ILE A 159 -8.22 23.18 -12.56
C ILE A 159 -7.98 24.62 -12.18
N VAL A 160 -7.22 24.88 -11.11
CA VAL A 160 -6.95 26.26 -10.66
C VAL A 160 -6.25 27.05 -11.76
N ILE A 161 -5.21 26.48 -12.38
CA ILE A 161 -4.50 27.11 -13.50
C ILE A 161 -5.47 27.37 -14.67
N TRP A 162 -6.29 26.38 -15.02
CA TRP A 162 -7.24 26.51 -16.12
C TRP A 162 -8.29 27.60 -15.86
N VAL A 163 -8.88 27.65 -14.66
CA VAL A 163 -9.84 28.69 -14.26
C VAL A 163 -9.18 30.08 -14.32
N LEU A 164 -7.94 30.21 -13.86
CA LEU A 164 -7.20 31.48 -13.90
C LEU A 164 -6.90 31.94 -15.34
N LEU A 165 -6.49 31.01 -16.22
CA LEU A 165 -6.24 31.30 -17.63
C LEU A 165 -7.55 31.67 -18.36
N TRP A 166 -8.67 31.06 -17.97
CA TRP A 166 -9.98 31.34 -18.55
C TRP A 166 -10.56 32.68 -18.08
N LEU A 167 -10.44 33.03 -16.80
CA LEU A 167 -10.83 34.36 -16.28
C LEU A 167 -10.11 35.49 -17.04
N ARG A 168 -8.92 35.20 -17.58
CA ARG A 168 -8.16 36.13 -18.41
C ARG A 168 -8.68 36.24 -19.86
N SER A 169 -9.42 35.25 -20.37
CA SER A 169 -9.78 35.13 -21.79
C SER A 169 -11.28 35.33 -22.10
N MET A 170 -12.06 35.96 -21.21
CA MET A 170 -13.52 35.93 -21.27
C MET A 170 -14.12 36.49 -22.57
N ASP A 171 -14.68 35.58 -23.38
CA ASP A 171 -15.80 35.77 -24.30
C ASP A 171 -17.02 34.93 -23.82
N VAL A 172 -18.21 35.49 -23.96
CA VAL A 172 -19.47 35.13 -23.26
C VAL A 172 -20.05 33.75 -23.63
N HIS A 173 -19.53 33.05 -24.64
CA HIS A 173 -20.08 31.75 -25.10
C HIS A 173 -19.56 30.50 -24.34
N SER A 174 -18.85 30.67 -23.22
CA SER A 174 -18.14 29.59 -22.52
C SER A 174 -18.91 28.90 -21.37
N ASN A 175 -20.18 29.24 -21.13
CA ASN A 175 -20.93 28.77 -19.95
C ASN A 175 -21.17 27.24 -19.86
N LEU A 176 -21.39 26.54 -20.97
CA LEU A 176 -21.61 25.09 -20.95
C LEU A 176 -20.32 24.32 -20.62
N ILE A 177 -19.19 24.75 -21.17
CA ILE A 177 -17.88 24.16 -20.90
C ILE A 177 -17.52 24.36 -19.42
N VAL A 178 -17.80 25.55 -18.88
CA VAL A 178 -17.62 25.83 -17.46
C VAL A 178 -18.46 24.90 -16.59
N LEU A 179 -19.74 24.71 -16.91
CA LEU A 179 -20.61 23.81 -16.14
C LEU A 179 -20.10 22.36 -16.14
N VAL A 180 -19.70 21.84 -17.30
CA VAL A 180 -19.13 20.48 -17.43
C VAL A 180 -17.85 20.36 -16.61
N ALA A 181 -16.95 21.32 -16.72
CA ALA A 181 -15.71 21.34 -15.94
C ALA A 181 -16.01 21.34 -14.43
N LEU A 182 -16.94 22.18 -13.96
CA LEU A 182 -17.32 22.29 -12.55
C LEU A 182 -17.93 20.98 -12.02
N ILE A 183 -18.77 20.31 -12.81
CA ILE A 183 -19.32 18.98 -12.47
C ILE A 183 -18.19 17.95 -12.35
N THR A 184 -17.26 17.90 -13.30
CA THR A 184 -16.11 16.99 -13.24
C THR A 184 -15.23 17.29 -12.02
N CYS A 185 -15.03 18.56 -11.67
CA CYS A 185 -14.30 19.00 -10.48
C CYS A 185 -14.94 18.48 -9.19
N VAL A 186 -16.26 18.66 -9.04
CA VAL A 186 -17.00 18.21 -7.86
C VAL A 186 -16.99 16.68 -7.77
N ALA A 187 -17.19 15.97 -8.88
CA ALA A 187 -17.16 14.51 -8.92
C ALA A 187 -15.79 13.95 -8.53
N ALA A 188 -14.71 14.51 -9.10
CA ALA A 188 -13.34 14.10 -8.77
C ALA A 188 -12.98 14.44 -7.32
N SER A 189 -13.32 15.64 -6.84
CA SER A 189 -13.06 16.05 -5.44
C SER A 189 -13.83 15.18 -4.45
N THR A 190 -15.07 14.83 -4.77
CA THR A 190 -15.88 13.89 -3.98
C THR A 190 -15.23 12.50 -3.98
N GLY A 191 -14.81 11.99 -5.14
CA GLY A 191 -14.08 10.72 -5.24
C GLY A 191 -12.78 10.71 -4.42
N CYS A 192 -12.02 11.82 -4.45
CA CYS A 192 -10.81 12.01 -3.66
C CYS A 192 -11.11 12.06 -2.15
N PHE A 193 -12.15 12.77 -1.75
CA PHE A 193 -12.58 12.84 -0.36
C PHE A 193 -13.02 11.47 0.18
N TYR A 194 -13.80 10.73 -0.62
CA TYR A 194 -14.18 9.36 -0.29
C TYR A 194 -12.95 8.46 -0.19
N THR A 195 -12.07 8.47 -1.19
CA THR A 195 -10.83 7.66 -1.14
C THR A 195 -9.97 8.01 0.06
N ILE A 196 -9.77 9.29 0.42
CA ILE A 196 -9.00 9.69 1.62
C ILE A 196 -9.70 9.22 2.91
N ARG A 197 -11.02 9.40 3.03
CA ARG A 197 -11.80 8.99 4.21
C ARG A 197 -11.72 7.48 4.43
N TYR A 198 -11.79 6.71 3.34
CA TYR A 198 -11.72 5.26 3.38
C TYR A 198 -10.29 4.71 3.30
N ALA A 199 -9.31 5.51 2.90
CA ALA A 199 -7.90 5.12 2.75
C ALA A 199 -7.36 4.54 4.05
N ARG A 200 -7.65 5.17 5.20
CA ARG A 200 -7.22 4.62 6.50
C ARG A 200 -7.83 3.26 6.82
N LYS A 201 -9.09 3.02 6.42
CA LYS A 201 -9.76 1.71 6.62
C LYS A 201 -9.21 0.66 5.65
N TRP A 202 -8.93 1.07 4.42
CA TRP A 202 -8.44 0.21 3.35
C TRP A 202 -6.98 -0.17 3.58
N ASP A 203 -6.15 0.79 4.00
CA ASP A 203 -4.75 0.57 4.39
C ASP A 203 -4.64 -0.39 5.58
N ARG A 204 -5.46 -0.19 6.61
CA ARG A 204 -5.67 -1.14 7.71
C ARG A 204 -6.00 -2.53 7.19
N TYR A 205 -7.01 -2.64 6.33
CA TYR A 205 -7.44 -3.92 5.79
C TYR A 205 -6.32 -4.60 4.99
N VAL A 206 -5.63 -3.89 4.10
CA VAL A 206 -4.53 -4.42 3.28
C VAL A 206 -3.42 -4.95 4.17
N ALA A 207 -2.97 -4.14 5.13
CA ALA A 207 -1.90 -4.53 6.02
C ALA A 207 -2.29 -5.69 6.96
N GLN A 208 -3.54 -5.74 7.43
CA GLN A 208 -4.07 -6.90 8.15
C GLN A 208 -4.01 -8.18 7.31
N GLN A 209 -4.27 -8.11 5.99
CA GLN A 209 -4.13 -9.27 5.11
C GLN A 209 -2.68 -9.66 4.84
N CYS A 210 -1.77 -8.67 4.82
CA CYS A 210 -0.34 -8.94 4.70
C CYS A 210 0.19 -9.69 5.93
N ILE A 211 -0.22 -9.28 7.13
CA ILE A 211 0.12 -9.97 8.39
C ILE A 211 -0.44 -11.40 8.40
N ASP A 212 -1.71 -11.59 8.02
CA ASP A 212 -2.35 -12.92 7.94
C ASP A 212 -1.61 -13.84 6.96
N HIS A 213 -1.21 -13.32 5.79
CA HIS A 213 -0.43 -14.06 4.81
C HIS A 213 0.97 -14.41 5.32
N TYR A 214 1.66 -13.46 5.94
CA TYR A 214 3.00 -13.66 6.50
C TYR A 214 2.97 -14.75 7.59
N LEU A 215 2.04 -14.66 8.53
CA LEU A 215 1.90 -15.66 9.60
C LEU A 215 1.62 -17.06 9.04
N LYS A 216 0.83 -17.17 7.96
CA LYS A 216 0.56 -18.46 7.31
C LYS A 216 1.84 -19.11 6.77
N HIS A 217 2.72 -18.36 6.12
CA HIS A 217 3.91 -18.90 5.46
C HIS A 217 5.17 -18.92 6.31
N PHE A 218 5.23 -18.12 7.39
CA PHE A 218 6.33 -18.20 8.35
C PHE A 218 6.44 -19.61 8.98
N HIS A 219 5.34 -20.35 9.02
CA HIS A 219 5.30 -21.73 9.52
C HIS A 219 5.84 -22.77 8.53
N ASP A 220 5.79 -22.49 7.23
CA ASP A 220 6.26 -23.42 6.19
C ASP A 220 7.79 -23.38 6.01
N ALA A 221 8.46 -22.37 6.59
CA ALA A 221 9.88 -22.09 6.36
C ALA A 221 10.84 -22.64 7.45
N LYS A 222 10.32 -23.39 8.42
CA LYS A 222 11.11 -24.09 9.45
C LYS A 222 10.95 -25.59 9.31
#